data_AF-A0A969HHH8-F1
#
_entry.id   AF-A0A969HHH8-F1
#
_cell.length_a   1.000
_cell.length_b   1.000
_cell.length_c   1.000
_cell.angle_alpha   90.00
_cell.angle_beta   90.00
_cell.angle_gamma   90.00
#
_symmetry.space_group_name_H-M   'P 1'
#
loop_
_entity.id
_entity.type
_entity.pdbx_description
1 polymer ?
#
loop_
_entity_poly.entity_id
_entity_poly.type
_entity_poly.pdbx_seq_one_letter_code
_entity_poly.pdbx_strand_id
1 'polypeptide(L)'
;MHELLDPIRRSSQFPQLLQALQNYWEDEQRHRHEFWASHDEQVKAEFIDGEIIYHSPVYGRHWMASSNLVGYLIPHVRANQLGKVAIEKP
;
A
#
# COMPACT_ATOMS: atom_id res chain seq x y z
N MET A 1 -8.93 5.07 28.59
CA MET A 1 -9.02 3.86 27.73
C MET A 1 -9.80 4.25 26.49
N HIS A 2 -9.40 3.77 25.31
CA HIS A 2 -9.96 4.19 24.02
C HIS A 2 -11.28 3.43 23.74
N GLU A 3 -12.35 4.13 23.33
CA GLU A 3 -13.68 3.52 23.07
C GLU A 3 -13.64 2.43 21.99
N LEU A 4 -12.68 2.49 21.06
CA LEU A 4 -12.48 1.48 20.02
C LEU A 4 -12.22 0.06 20.57
N LEU A 5 -11.70 -0.05 21.80
CA LEU A 5 -11.34 -1.35 22.40
C LEU A 5 -12.47 -1.98 23.20
N ASP A 6 -13.57 -1.27 23.44
CA ASP A 6 -14.66 -1.76 24.27
C ASP A 6 -15.32 -3.06 23.78
N PRO A 7 -15.54 -3.26 22.46
CA PRO A 7 -16.06 -4.52 21.95
C PRO A 7 -15.12 -5.70 22.24
N ILE A 8 -13.81 -5.51 22.08
CA ILE A 8 -12.80 -6.54 22.33
C ILE A 8 -12.74 -6.84 23.83
N ARG A 9 -12.67 -5.80 24.67
CA ARG A 9 -12.57 -5.91 26.13
C ARG A 9 -13.76 -6.63 26.78
N ARG A 10 -14.98 -6.39 26.27
CA ARG A 10 -16.21 -6.99 26.81
C ARG A 10 -16.47 -8.40 26.29
N SER A 11 -15.67 -8.87 25.33
CA SER A 11 -15.78 -10.23 24.79
C SER A 11 -15.36 -11.27 25.83
N SER A 12 -16.10 -12.37 25.93
CA SER A 12 -15.68 -13.54 26.71
C SER A 12 -14.43 -14.22 26.14
N GLN A 13 -14.10 -13.94 24.87
CA GLN A 13 -12.93 -14.43 24.17
C GLN A 13 -11.76 -13.43 24.19
N PHE A 14 -11.79 -12.44 25.10
CA PHE A 14 -10.78 -11.38 25.16
C PHE A 14 -9.33 -11.90 25.11
N PRO A 15 -8.93 -12.94 25.88
CA PRO A 15 -7.56 -13.46 25.82
C PRO A 15 -7.20 -14.01 24.42
N GLN A 16 -8.10 -14.73 23.76
CA GLN A 16 -7.87 -15.28 22.43
C GLN A 16 -7.79 -14.18 21.37
N LEU A 17 -8.66 -13.17 21.46
CA LEU A 17 -8.65 -12.01 20.56
C LEU A 17 -7.37 -11.20 20.71
N LEU A 18 -6.91 -10.98 21.95
CA LEU A 18 -5.67 -10.28 22.21
C LEU A 18 -4.47 -11.04 21.63
N GLN A 19 -4.41 -12.36 21.82
CA GLN A 19 -3.37 -13.19 21.24
C GLN A 19 -3.40 -13.18 19.71
N ALA A 20 -4.59 -13.28 19.10
CA ALA A 20 -4.73 -13.24 17.65
C ALA A 20 -4.27 -11.89 17.07
N LEU A 21 -4.61 -10.78 17.73
CA LEU A 21 -4.16 -9.44 17.33
C LEU A 21 -2.65 -9.28 17.46
N GLN A 22 -2.06 -9.78 18.55
CA GLN A 22 -0.61 -9.75 18.75
C GLN A 22 0.10 -10.54 17.64
N ASN A 23 -0.39 -11.75 17.34
CA ASN A 23 0.18 -12.58 16.28
C ASN A 23 0.05 -11.90 14.91
N TYR A 24 -1.12 -11.35 14.58
CA TYR A 24 -1.34 -10.61 13.34
C TYR A 24 -0.40 -9.41 13.22
N TRP A 25 -0.25 -8.64 14.30
CA TRP A 25 0.66 -7.50 14.33
C TRP A 25 2.12 -7.91 14.12
N GLU A 26 2.58 -8.96 14.80
CA GLU A 26 3.95 -9.47 14.65
C GLU A 26 4.23 -9.98 13.23
N ASP A 27 3.25 -10.68 12.64
CA ASP A 27 3.33 -11.19 11.26
C ASP A 27 3.39 -10.05 10.24
N GLU A 28 2.50 -9.08 10.37
CA GLU A 28 2.45 -7.87 9.54
C GLU A 28 3.77 -7.09 9.62
N GLN A 29 4.28 -6.88 10.84
CA GLN A 29 5.56 -6.23 11.02
C GLN A 29 6.70 -7.00 10.36
N ARG A 30 6.74 -8.33 10.48
CA ARG A 30 7.75 -9.15 9.81
C ARG A 30 7.71 -8.95 8.30
N HIS A 31 6.53 -9.10 7.68
CA HIS A 31 6.39 -8.93 6.23
C HIS A 31 6.71 -7.51 5.78
N ARG A 32 6.37 -6.49 6.56
CA ARG A 32 6.75 -5.10 6.29
C ARG A 32 8.27 -4.92 6.23
N HIS A 33 8.98 -5.46 7.22
CA HIS A 33 10.45 -5.37 7.24
C HIS A 33 11.07 -6.17 6.09
N GLU A 34 10.54 -7.36 5.79
CA GLU A 34 10.98 -8.17 4.65
C GLU A 34 10.77 -7.43 3.32
N PHE A 35 9.59 -6.84 3.11
CA PHE A 35 9.27 -6.06 1.92
C PHE A 35 10.29 -4.95 1.67
N TRP A 36 10.59 -4.12 2.67
CA TRP A 36 11.55 -3.01 2.52
C TRP A 36 13.02 -3.48 2.45
N ALA A 37 13.38 -4.57 3.12
CA ALA A 37 14.75 -5.09 3.11
C ALA A 37 15.10 -5.80 1.80
N SER A 38 14.12 -6.43 1.15
CA SER A 38 14.27 -7.18 -0.09
C SER A 38 13.72 -6.45 -1.32
N HIS A 39 13.32 -5.18 -1.17
CA HIS A 39 12.70 -4.42 -2.24
C HIS A 39 13.67 -4.27 -3.42
N ASP A 40 13.32 -4.88 -4.54
CA ASP A 40 13.97 -4.67 -5.82
C ASP A 40 13.16 -3.62 -6.58
N GLU A 41 13.77 -2.47 -6.91
CA GLU A 41 13.11 -1.41 -7.68
C GLU A 41 12.63 -1.87 -9.07
N GLN A 42 13.13 -3.01 -9.57
CA GLN A 42 12.66 -3.61 -10.82
C GLN A 42 11.35 -4.39 -10.67
N VAL A 43 11.00 -4.77 -9.44
CA VAL A 43 9.80 -5.55 -9.14
C VAL A 43 8.74 -4.61 -8.57
N LYS A 44 7.72 -4.34 -9.37
CA LYS A 44 6.56 -3.56 -8.93
C LYS A 44 5.74 -4.36 -7.94
N ALA A 45 5.84 -3.98 -6.68
CA ALA A 45 5.06 -4.56 -5.60
C ALA A 45 4.63 -3.46 -4.62
N GLU A 46 3.44 -3.64 -4.05
CA GLU A 46 2.90 -2.80 -2.99
C GLU A 46 2.73 -3.62 -1.72
N PHE A 47 2.86 -2.98 -0.57
CA PHE A 47 2.58 -3.60 0.71
C PHE A 47 1.27 -3.04 1.28
N ILE A 48 0.22 -3.87 1.29
CA ILE A 48 -1.15 -3.49 1.65
C ILE A 48 -1.68 -4.47 2.69
N ASP A 49 -2.18 -3.96 3.82
CA ASP A 49 -2.80 -4.74 4.90
C ASP A 49 -2.00 -5.95 5.41
N GLY A 50 -0.67 -5.89 5.34
CA GLY A 50 0.23 -6.96 5.79
C GLY A 50 0.69 -7.93 4.69
N GLU A 51 0.24 -7.71 3.46
CA GLU A 51 0.54 -8.56 2.31
C GLU A 51 1.38 -7.83 1.27
N ILE A 52 2.28 -8.56 0.62
CA ILE A 52 3.04 -8.08 -0.54
C ILE A 52 2.26 -8.42 -1.81
N ILE A 53 1.75 -7.42 -2.50
CA ILE A 53 1.00 -7.55 -3.74
C ILE A 53 1.93 -7.23 -4.91
N TYR A 54 2.24 -8.25 -5.71
CA TYR A 54 3.03 -8.09 -6.92
C TYR A 54 2.15 -7.67 -8.09
N HIS A 55 2.54 -6.62 -8.79
CA HIS A 55 1.83 -6.13 -9.96
C HIS A 55 2.20 -6.95 -11.19
N SER A 56 1.18 -7.31 -11.99
CA SER A 56 1.40 -7.83 -13.32
C SER A 56 2.07 -6.78 -14.22
N PRO A 57 2.81 -7.19 -15.26
CA PRO A 57 3.33 -6.26 -16.27
C PRO A 57 2.25 -5.32 -16.80
N VAL A 58 2.62 -4.07 -17.06
CA VAL A 58 1.68 -3.07 -17.57
C VAL A 58 1.29 -3.42 -19.01
N TYR A 59 0.02 -3.76 -19.22
CA TYR A 59 -0.50 -4.01 -20.56
C TYR A 59 -0.58 -2.72 -21.39
N GLY A 60 -0.34 -2.83 -22.71
CA GLY A 60 -0.26 -1.66 -23.60
C GLY A 60 -1.47 -0.72 -23.57
N ARG A 61 -2.69 -1.26 -23.38
CA ARG A 61 -3.91 -0.43 -23.25
C ARG A 61 -3.89 0.43 -21.99
N HIS A 62 -3.49 -0.14 -20.86
CA HIS A 62 -3.38 0.58 -19.59
C HIS A 62 -2.30 1.65 -19.68
N TRP A 63 -1.15 1.30 -20.26
CA TRP A 63 -0.06 2.25 -20.47
C TRP A 63 -0.47 3.43 -21.36
N MET A 64 -1.18 3.17 -22.46
CA MET A 64 -1.66 4.21 -23.38
C MET A 64 -2.66 5.15 -22.71
N ALA A 65 -3.63 4.60 -21.97
CA ALA A 65 -4.61 5.40 -21.24
C ALA A 65 -3.92 6.30 -20.20
N SER A 66 -3.03 5.71 -19.38
CA SER A 66 -2.30 6.43 -18.34
C SER A 66 -1.39 7.52 -18.92
N SER A 67 -0.67 7.22 -20.00
CA SER A 67 0.21 8.18 -20.68
C SER A 67 -0.56 9.37 -21.25
N ASN A 68 -1.73 9.14 -21.86
CA ASN A 68 -2.58 10.21 -22.37
C ASN A 68 -3.05 11.14 -21.24
N LEU A 69 -3.51 10.59 -20.13
CA LEU A 69 -3.95 11.38 -18.97
C LEU A 69 -2.82 12.25 -18.41
N VAL A 70 -1.66 11.62 -18.18
CA VAL A 70 -0.49 12.30 -17.63
C VAL A 70 0.05 13.38 -18.59
N GLY A 71 -0.10 13.19 -19.90
CA GLY A 71 0.25 14.17 -20.93
C GLY A 71 -0.49 15.51 -20.78
N TYR A 72 -1.72 15.50 -20.26
CA TYR A 72 -2.46 16.74 -19.95
C TYR A 72 -2.17 17.25 -18.52
N LEU A 73 -2.01 16.34 -17.58
CA LEU A 73 -1.82 16.67 -16.16
C LEU A 73 -0.48 17.34 -15.88
N ILE A 74 0.61 16.84 -16.46
CA ILE A 74 1.97 17.36 -16.20
C ILE A 74 2.09 18.83 -16.61
N PRO A 75 1.73 19.26 -17.84
CA PRO A 75 1.80 20.67 -18.22
C PRO A 75 0.98 21.57 -17.31
N HIS A 76 -0.24 21.13 -16.94
CA HIS A 76 -1.11 21.90 -16.07
C HIS A 76 -0.50 22.10 -14.67
N VAL A 77 -0.02 21.03 -14.04
CA VAL A 77 0.60 21.08 -12.71
C VAL A 77 1.86 21.95 -12.73
N ARG A 78 2.69 21.85 -13.78
CA ARG A 78 3.90 22.66 -13.94
C ARG A 78 3.59 24.14 -14.14
N ALA A 79 2.68 24.48 -15.05
CA ALA A 79 2.32 25.86 -15.36
C ALA A 79 1.73 26.60 -14.14
N ASN A 80 1.00 25.87 -13.29
CA ASN A 80 0.33 26.43 -12.12
C ASN A 80 1.08 26.19 -10.80
N GLN A 81 2.28 25.61 -10.84
CA GLN A 81 3.11 25.33 -9.65
C GLN A 81 2.39 24.50 -8.57
N LEU A 82 1.58 23.51 -8.99
CA LEU A 82 0.71 22.72 -8.10
C LEU A 82 1.40 21.49 -7.48
N GLY A 83 2.73 21.43 -7.51
CA GLY A 83 3.52 20.29 -7.01
C GLY A 83 4.14 19.44 -8.12
N LYS A 84 4.19 18.12 -7.93
CA LYS A 84 4.87 17.17 -8.81
C LYS A 84 3.94 16.03 -9.21
N VAL A 85 3.88 15.76 -10.51
CA VAL A 85 3.23 14.59 -11.10
C VAL A 85 4.23 13.90 -12.02
N ALA A 86 4.28 12.58 -11.95
CA ALA A 86 5.12 11.74 -12.79
C ALA A 86 4.33 10.47 -13.17
N ILE A 87 4.79 9.80 -14.22
CA ILE A 87 4.34 8.45 -14.57
C ILE A 87 5.52 7.52 -14.33
N GLU A 88 5.26 6.44 -13.62
CA GLU A 88 6.26 5.40 -13.44
C GLU A 88 6.54 4.72 -14.79
N LYS A 89 7.82 4.45 -15.07
CA LYS A 89 8.23 3.84 -16.33
C LYS A 89 7.55 2.46 -16.48
N PRO A 90 7.00 2.12 -17.66
CA PRO A 90 6.47 0.78 -17.92
C PRO A 90 7.56 -0.29 -17.82
#